data_AF-A0A6P5KLT9-F1
#
_entry.id   AF-A0A6P5KLT9-F1
#
_cell.length_a   1.000
_cell.length_b   1.000
_cell.length_c   1.000
_cell.angle_alpha   90.00
_cell.angle_beta   90.00
_cell.angle_gamma   90.00
#
_symmetry.space_group_name_H-M   'P 1'
#
loop_
_entity.id
_entity.type
_entity.pdbx_description
1 polymer ?
#
loop_
_entity_poly.entity_id
_entity_poly.type
_entity_poly.pdbx_seq_one_letter_code
_entity_poly.pdbx_strand_id
1 'polypeptide(L)'
;MVLACLLEVHQIVEQALKKYSADRIGLVDYALESSGASIVSRRSSRLWHEDGVVGHFTLFGIPLWRYFQSPRLILQPDVYPGNCWAFRGHQGFVVVRLSARIQLTAITLEHVPKALSPTADIPSAPKDFVILGLNEDSQADGVALGQFTYDNAGEAIQTFHLEGNDTAPYQLVELRILSNWGHPDYTCIYRFRVHGKPAT
;
A
#
# COMPACT_ATOMS: atom_id res chain seq x y z
N MET A 1 40.10 -16.42 -17.06
CA MET A 1 39.15 -15.37 -17.51
C MET A 1 37.70 -15.84 -17.45
N VAL A 2 37.33 -16.97 -18.08
CA VAL A 2 35.94 -17.51 -18.06
C VAL A 2 35.41 -17.85 -16.65
N LEU A 3 36.23 -18.48 -15.79
CA LEU A 3 35.82 -18.82 -14.43
C LEU A 3 35.52 -17.60 -13.54
N ALA A 4 36.25 -16.49 -13.73
CA ALA A 4 36.05 -15.27 -12.98
C ALA A 4 34.72 -14.58 -13.36
N CYS A 5 34.37 -14.60 -14.66
CA CYS A 5 33.09 -14.10 -15.15
C CYS A 5 31.90 -14.93 -14.63
N LEU A 6 32.04 -16.27 -14.56
CA LEU A 6 31.02 -17.13 -13.96
C LEU A 6 30.78 -16.81 -12.48
N LEU A 7 31.84 -16.63 -11.69
CA LEU A 7 31.72 -16.28 -10.27
C LEU A 7 31.05 -14.90 -10.08
N GLU A 8 31.35 -13.93 -10.93
CA GLU A 8 30.72 -12.61 -10.91
C GLU A 8 29.22 -12.69 -11.21
N VAL A 9 28.83 -13.43 -12.24
CA VAL A 9 27.41 -13.65 -12.56
C VAL A 9 26.67 -14.33 -11.40
N HIS A 10 27.28 -15.35 -10.78
CA HIS A 10 26.70 -16.00 -9.60
C HIS A 10 26.47 -15.00 -8.45
N GLN A 11 27.43 -14.14 -8.16
CA GLN A 11 27.30 -13.13 -7.12
C GLN A 11 26.18 -12.11 -7.41
N ILE A 12 26.07 -11.64 -8.66
CA ILE A 12 25.01 -10.72 -9.07
C ILE A 12 23.64 -11.37 -8.89
N VAL A 13 23.49 -12.63 -9.33
CA VAL A 13 22.23 -13.38 -9.21
C VAL A 13 21.86 -13.60 -7.74
N GLU A 14 22.81 -14.02 -6.90
CA GLU A 14 22.57 -14.20 -5.47
C GLU A 14 22.16 -12.89 -4.78
N GLN A 15 22.81 -11.77 -5.10
CA GLN A 15 22.47 -10.47 -4.53
C GLN A 15 21.06 -10.01 -4.96
N ALA A 16 20.71 -10.19 -6.24
CA ALA A 16 19.38 -9.86 -6.76
C ALA A 16 18.29 -10.72 -6.09
N LEU A 17 18.50 -12.04 -5.97
CA LEU A 17 17.57 -12.95 -5.31
C LEU A 17 17.43 -12.66 -3.81
N LYS A 18 18.53 -12.29 -3.14
CA LYS A 18 18.51 -11.87 -1.74
C LYS A 18 17.69 -10.60 -1.53
N LYS A 19 17.80 -9.63 -2.44
CA LYS A 19 16.95 -8.42 -2.41
C LYS A 19 15.49 -8.77 -2.69
N TYR A 20 15.24 -9.63 -3.67
CA TYR A 20 13.89 -10.08 -4.01
C TYR A 20 13.18 -10.78 -2.84
N SER A 21 13.89 -11.67 -2.13
CA SER A 21 13.35 -12.38 -0.96
C SER A 21 13.15 -11.49 0.27
N ALA A 22 13.85 -10.35 0.34
CA ALA A 22 13.65 -9.33 1.36
C ALA A 22 12.49 -8.38 1.03
N ASP A 23 11.29 -8.95 0.78
CA ASP A 23 10.07 -8.23 0.41
C ASP A 23 10.24 -7.29 -0.81
N ARG A 24 11.11 -7.71 -1.75
CA ARG A 24 11.51 -7.03 -2.99
C ARG A 24 12.32 -5.74 -2.83
N ILE A 25 12.05 -4.95 -1.80
CA ILE A 25 12.67 -3.63 -1.58
C ILE A 25 13.75 -3.61 -0.51
N GLY A 26 13.77 -4.59 0.41
CA GLY A 26 14.75 -4.67 1.49
C GLY A 26 14.56 -3.63 2.60
N LEU A 27 13.36 -3.09 2.76
CA LEU A 27 13.00 -2.11 3.79
C LEU A 27 12.00 -2.71 4.78
N VAL A 28 12.15 -2.39 6.06
CA VAL A 28 11.20 -2.82 7.11
C VAL A 28 9.86 -2.13 6.92
N ASP A 29 8.78 -2.89 6.91
CA ASP A 29 7.41 -2.42 6.77
C ASP A 29 6.71 -2.34 8.13
N TYR A 30 6.59 -1.12 8.68
CA TYR A 30 5.89 -0.86 9.94
C TYR A 30 4.37 -0.82 9.78
N ALA A 31 3.86 -0.87 8.55
CA ALA A 31 2.44 -0.97 8.24
C ALA A 31 1.98 -2.43 8.02
N LEU A 32 2.90 -3.41 8.10
CA LEU A 32 2.57 -4.83 7.90
C LEU A 32 1.68 -5.37 9.04
N GLU A 33 0.50 -5.88 8.69
CA GLU A 33 -0.50 -6.36 9.66
C GLU A 33 0.03 -7.51 10.53
N SER A 34 0.74 -8.47 9.93
CA SER A 34 1.33 -9.60 10.65
C SER A 34 2.41 -9.19 11.65
N SER A 35 2.95 -7.97 11.52
CA SER A 35 3.90 -7.38 12.47
C SER A 35 3.24 -6.48 13.52
N GLY A 36 1.90 -6.43 13.57
CA GLY A 36 1.13 -5.72 14.59
C GLY A 36 0.54 -4.38 14.14
N ALA A 37 0.69 -4.00 12.87
CA ALA A 37 -0.01 -2.85 12.32
C ALA A 37 -1.51 -3.14 12.14
N SER A 38 -2.34 -2.10 12.10
CA SER A 38 -3.80 -2.27 11.96
C SER A 38 -4.48 -1.05 11.32
N ILE A 39 -5.66 -1.27 10.76
CA ILE A 39 -6.51 -0.20 10.23
C ILE A 39 -7.33 0.44 11.37
N VAL A 40 -7.37 1.77 11.42
CA VAL A 40 -8.26 2.52 12.32
C VAL A 40 -9.61 2.73 11.65
N SER A 41 -10.48 1.71 11.68
CA SER A 41 -11.71 1.65 10.86
C SER A 41 -12.67 2.83 11.00
N ARG A 42 -12.74 3.51 12.16
CA ARG A 42 -13.61 4.67 12.36
C ARG A 42 -13.17 5.92 11.58
N ARG A 43 -11.95 5.92 11.03
CA ARG A 43 -11.33 7.03 10.31
C ARG A 43 -10.82 6.59 8.94
N SER A 44 -11.64 5.82 8.21
CA SER A 44 -11.36 5.43 6.83
C SER A 44 -12.54 5.78 5.93
N SER A 45 -12.26 6.04 4.65
CA SER A 45 -13.27 6.29 3.64
C SER A 45 -14.21 5.10 3.47
N ARG A 46 -15.44 5.40 3.04
CA ARG A 46 -16.45 4.38 2.79
C ARG A 46 -16.00 3.47 1.65
N LEU A 47 -16.21 2.16 1.84
CA LEU A 47 -15.99 1.15 0.83
C LEU A 47 -16.83 1.44 -0.43
N TRP A 48 -16.36 0.99 -1.60
CA TRP A 48 -17.12 1.13 -2.85
C TRP A 48 -18.52 0.49 -2.75
N HIS A 49 -18.58 -0.71 -2.14
CA HIS A 49 -19.84 -1.34 -1.75
C HIS A 49 -20.15 -0.99 -0.29
N GLU A 50 -21.32 -0.42 0.00
CA GLU A 50 -21.72 0.00 1.36
C GLU A 50 -21.74 -1.18 2.35
N ASP A 51 -22.08 -2.37 1.87
CA ASP A 51 -22.02 -3.61 2.65
C ASP A 51 -20.63 -4.25 2.65
N GLY A 52 -19.68 -3.74 1.84
CA GLY A 52 -18.35 -4.32 1.63
C GLY A 52 -18.32 -5.62 0.82
N VAL A 53 -19.48 -6.16 0.44
CA VAL A 53 -19.64 -7.44 -0.28
C VAL A 53 -19.19 -7.28 -1.73
N VAL A 54 -18.22 -8.08 -2.15
CA VAL A 54 -17.66 -8.09 -3.51
C VAL A 54 -17.98 -9.38 -4.26
N GLY A 55 -18.48 -10.39 -3.56
CA GLY A 55 -18.92 -11.64 -4.14
C GLY A 55 -19.65 -12.52 -3.14
N HIS A 56 -20.23 -13.61 -3.63
CA HIS A 56 -20.87 -14.62 -2.80
C HIS A 56 -20.43 -16.02 -3.23
N PHE A 57 -20.19 -16.91 -2.27
CA PHE A 57 -20.14 -18.34 -2.52
C PHE A 57 -21.56 -18.89 -2.41
N THR A 58 -22.11 -19.36 -3.53
CA THR A 58 -23.44 -19.95 -3.58
C THR A 58 -23.37 -21.46 -3.74
N LEU A 59 -24.15 -22.20 -2.96
CA LEU A 59 -24.37 -23.63 -3.13
C LEU A 59 -25.85 -23.85 -3.47
N PHE A 60 -26.13 -24.49 -4.61
CA PHE A 60 -27.50 -24.66 -5.14
C PHE A 60 -28.32 -23.36 -5.24
N GLY A 61 -27.67 -22.24 -5.60
CA GLY A 61 -28.31 -20.93 -5.70
C GLY A 61 -28.53 -20.21 -4.37
N ILE A 62 -28.13 -20.80 -3.25
CA ILE A 62 -28.22 -20.18 -1.91
C ILE A 62 -26.85 -19.58 -1.55
N PRO A 63 -26.76 -18.27 -1.26
CA PRO A 63 -25.50 -17.64 -0.85
C PRO A 63 -25.13 -18.09 0.57
N LEU A 64 -24.04 -18.86 0.70
CA LEU A 64 -23.53 -19.37 1.97
C LEU A 64 -22.52 -18.42 2.62
N TRP A 65 -21.64 -17.81 1.82
CA TRP A 65 -20.63 -16.87 2.30
C TRP A 65 -20.56 -15.64 1.40
N ARG A 66 -20.32 -14.47 2.00
CA ARG A 66 -20.07 -13.22 1.29
C ARG A 66 -18.59 -12.89 1.39
N TYR A 67 -17.96 -12.56 0.27
CA TYR A 67 -16.57 -12.10 0.23
C TYR A 67 -16.57 -10.60 0.43
N PHE A 68 -15.79 -10.09 1.38
CA PHE A 68 -15.70 -8.66 1.67
C PHE A 68 -14.27 -8.16 1.45
N GLN A 69 -14.10 -7.05 0.73
CA GLN A 69 -12.79 -6.37 0.65
C GLN A 69 -12.65 -5.41 1.83
N SER A 70 -11.90 -5.85 2.83
CA SER A 70 -11.55 -5.03 3.99
C SER A 70 -10.40 -4.08 3.66
N PRO A 71 -10.35 -2.85 4.22
CA PRO A 71 -9.16 -2.01 4.10
C PRO A 71 -7.89 -2.67 4.65
N ARG A 72 -8.01 -3.73 5.47
CA ARG A 72 -6.90 -4.54 5.98
C ARG A 72 -6.04 -5.14 4.87
N LEU A 73 -6.61 -5.36 3.68
CA LEU A 73 -5.89 -5.94 2.54
C LEU A 73 -4.63 -5.13 2.17
N ILE A 74 -4.66 -3.80 2.32
CA ILE A 74 -3.51 -2.95 1.98
C ILE A 74 -2.30 -3.19 2.89
N LEU A 75 -2.49 -3.82 4.05
CA LEU A 75 -1.45 -4.13 5.02
C LEU A 75 -0.96 -5.59 4.91
N GLN A 76 -1.47 -6.34 3.92
CA GLN A 76 -1.14 -7.74 3.69
C GLN A 76 -0.23 -7.88 2.44
N PRO A 77 0.63 -8.90 2.38
CA PRO A 77 1.61 -9.04 1.30
C PRO A 77 1.04 -9.58 -0.01
N ASP A 78 -0.21 -10.07 -0.02
CA ASP A 78 -0.82 -10.77 -1.15
C ASP A 78 -1.30 -9.80 -2.25
N VAL A 79 -0.46 -9.55 -3.26
CA VAL A 79 -0.79 -8.67 -4.39
C VAL A 79 -1.11 -9.49 -5.65
N TYR A 80 -2.39 -9.82 -5.82
CA TYR A 80 -2.93 -10.49 -7.02
C TYR A 80 -4.11 -9.68 -7.56
N PRO A 81 -4.37 -9.65 -8.88
CA PRO A 81 -5.54 -8.97 -9.44
C PRO A 81 -6.83 -9.29 -8.68
N GLY A 82 -7.54 -8.25 -8.23
CA GLY A 82 -8.74 -8.38 -7.39
C GLY A 82 -8.52 -8.42 -5.88
N ASN A 83 -7.29 -8.58 -5.39
CA ASN A 83 -6.97 -8.51 -3.96
C ASN A 83 -6.49 -7.11 -3.55
N CYS A 84 -7.39 -6.13 -3.63
CA CYS A 84 -7.13 -4.74 -3.27
C CYS A 84 -8.26 -4.16 -2.42
N TRP A 85 -8.01 -3.03 -1.77
CA TRP A 85 -9.06 -2.26 -1.13
C TRP A 85 -9.60 -1.21 -2.09
N ALA A 86 -10.88 -1.36 -2.47
CA ALA A 86 -11.59 -0.42 -3.33
C ALA A 86 -12.48 0.55 -2.52
N PHE A 87 -12.33 1.85 -2.77
CA PHE A 87 -13.24 2.89 -2.25
C PHE A 87 -13.91 3.65 -3.40
N ARG A 88 -15.07 4.26 -3.10
CA ARG A 88 -15.88 4.97 -4.09
C ARG A 88 -15.23 6.27 -4.55
N GLY A 89 -15.24 6.49 -5.85
CA GLY A 89 -14.69 7.69 -6.50
C GLY A 89 -13.17 7.70 -6.59
N HIS A 90 -12.62 8.90 -6.75
CA HIS A 90 -11.19 9.17 -6.95
C HIS A 90 -10.50 9.79 -5.72
N GLN A 91 -11.26 10.04 -4.64
CA GLN A 91 -10.79 10.62 -3.39
C GLN A 91 -11.18 9.73 -2.22
N GLY A 92 -10.23 9.48 -1.33
CA GLY A 92 -10.43 8.63 -0.18
C GLY A 92 -9.22 8.66 0.75
N PHE A 93 -9.37 8.11 1.94
CA PHE A 93 -8.31 8.07 2.93
C PHE A 93 -8.44 6.84 3.81
N VAL A 94 -7.30 6.42 4.37
CA VAL A 94 -7.20 5.33 5.32
C VAL A 94 -6.18 5.68 6.38
N VAL A 95 -6.55 5.46 7.64
CA VAL A 95 -5.64 5.64 8.77
C VAL A 95 -5.10 4.29 9.21
N VAL A 96 -3.77 4.18 9.25
CA VAL A 96 -3.02 3.01 9.65
C VAL A 96 -2.34 3.29 10.99
N ARG A 97 -2.56 2.41 11.96
CA ARG A 97 -1.74 2.32 13.17
C ARG A 97 -0.57 1.40 12.90
N LEU A 98 0.63 1.97 12.91
CA LEU A 98 1.87 1.26 12.72
C LEU A 98 2.18 0.33 13.90
N SER A 99 2.97 -0.71 13.64
CA SER A 99 3.44 -1.67 14.65
C SER A 99 4.33 -1.03 15.72
N ALA A 100 4.99 0.09 15.40
CA ALA A 100 5.80 0.87 16.32
C ALA A 100 5.70 2.37 15.99
N ARG A 101 6.04 3.21 16.96
CA ARG A 101 6.19 4.65 16.74
C ARG A 101 7.53 4.93 16.06
N ILE A 102 7.52 5.58 14.90
CA ILE A 102 8.72 5.77 14.06
C ILE A 102 8.84 7.19 13.53
N GLN A 103 10.07 7.61 13.23
CA GLN A 103 10.35 8.73 12.33
C GLN A 103 10.27 8.22 10.88
N LEU A 104 9.29 8.68 10.11
CA LEU A 104 9.03 8.20 8.76
C LEU A 104 10.14 8.69 7.81
N THR A 105 10.65 7.78 6.98
CA THR A 105 11.67 8.11 5.97
C THR A 105 11.20 7.84 4.55
N ALA A 106 10.34 6.83 4.37
CA ALA A 106 9.76 6.49 3.08
C ALA A 106 8.40 5.81 3.26
N ILE A 107 7.61 5.84 2.20
CA ILE A 107 6.43 4.99 2.04
C ILE A 107 6.56 4.22 0.74
N THR A 108 5.89 3.08 0.63
CA THR A 108 5.80 2.34 -0.63
C THR A 108 4.33 2.10 -0.97
N LEU A 109 3.96 2.42 -2.21
CA LEU A 109 2.69 1.99 -2.80
C LEU A 109 2.95 0.96 -3.88
N GLU A 110 2.13 -0.09 -3.86
CA GLU A 110 2.14 -1.14 -4.87
C GLU A 110 0.77 -1.21 -5.53
N HIS A 111 0.79 -1.45 -6.84
CA HIS A 111 -0.38 -1.79 -7.65
C HIS A 111 -0.05 -2.99 -8.54
N VAL A 112 -1.06 -3.68 -9.08
CA VAL A 112 -0.80 -4.74 -10.06
C VAL A 112 -0.10 -4.18 -11.30
N PRO A 113 0.89 -4.91 -11.86
CA PRO A 113 1.54 -4.51 -13.10
C PRO A 113 0.56 -4.54 -14.26
N LYS A 114 0.74 -3.63 -15.23
CA LYS A 114 -0.10 -3.53 -16.44
C LYS A 114 -0.23 -4.83 -17.21
N ALA A 115 0.83 -5.64 -17.23
CA ALA A 115 0.85 -6.95 -17.89
C ALA A 115 -0.17 -7.95 -17.32
N LEU A 116 -0.68 -7.72 -16.10
CA LEU A 116 -1.71 -8.54 -15.45
C LEU A 116 -3.11 -7.90 -15.50
N SER A 117 -3.26 -6.74 -16.16
CA SER A 117 -4.56 -6.10 -16.38
C SER A 117 -5.15 -6.50 -17.74
N PRO A 118 -6.45 -6.83 -17.82
CA PRO A 118 -7.11 -7.19 -19.09
C PRO A 118 -7.00 -6.11 -20.19
N THR A 119 -6.90 -4.84 -19.81
CA THR A 119 -6.82 -3.70 -20.74
C THR A 119 -5.39 -3.20 -20.95
N ALA A 120 -4.39 -3.90 -20.39
CA ALA A 120 -2.99 -3.45 -20.34
C ALA A 120 -2.79 -2.05 -19.70
N ASP A 121 -3.77 -1.60 -18.92
CA ASP A 121 -3.76 -0.33 -18.20
C ASP A 121 -4.41 -0.48 -16.82
N ILE A 122 -4.16 0.46 -15.91
CA ILE A 122 -4.64 0.42 -14.51
C ILE A 122 -5.30 1.75 -14.11
N PRO A 123 -6.42 2.14 -14.75
CA PRO A 123 -7.06 3.44 -14.51
C PRO A 123 -7.57 3.62 -13.07
N SER A 124 -7.78 2.53 -12.32
CA SER A 124 -8.20 2.55 -10.92
C SER A 124 -7.05 2.72 -9.92
N ALA A 125 -5.81 2.73 -10.39
CA ALA A 125 -4.65 2.98 -9.53
C ALA A 125 -4.72 4.39 -8.92
N PRO A 126 -4.26 4.56 -7.67
CA PRO A 126 -4.11 5.89 -7.09
C PRO A 126 -3.13 6.71 -7.94
N LYS A 127 -3.35 8.02 -8.01
CA LYS A 127 -2.47 8.95 -8.72
C LYS A 127 -1.84 9.89 -7.71
N ASP A 128 -2.49 11.01 -7.39
CA ASP A 128 -1.95 11.99 -6.45
C ASP A 128 -2.39 11.63 -5.03
N PHE A 129 -1.48 11.67 -4.07
CA PHE A 129 -1.77 11.35 -2.68
C PHE A 129 -0.90 12.12 -1.70
N VAL A 130 -1.38 12.23 -0.46
CA VAL A 130 -0.72 12.91 0.66
C VAL A 130 -0.57 11.94 1.82
N ILE A 131 0.57 12.00 2.49
CA ILE A 131 0.82 11.28 3.74
C ILE A 131 0.71 12.26 4.90
N LEU A 132 -0.10 11.93 5.90
CA LEU A 132 -0.22 12.73 7.12
C LEU A 132 0.18 11.91 8.35
N GLY A 133 0.88 12.55 9.28
CA GLY A 133 1.14 12.00 10.62
C GLY A 133 0.09 12.49 11.62
N LEU A 134 -0.45 11.57 12.42
CA LEU A 134 -1.44 11.88 13.47
C LEU A 134 -0.83 11.63 14.86
N ASN A 135 -0.92 12.61 15.76
CA ASN A 135 -0.36 12.49 17.12
C ASN A 135 -1.31 11.79 18.10
N GLU A 136 -2.62 11.90 17.90
CA GLU A 136 -3.65 11.29 18.73
C GLU A 136 -4.79 10.71 17.88
N ASP A 137 -5.48 9.68 18.40
CA ASP A 137 -6.70 9.11 17.80
C ASP A 137 -7.84 10.15 17.69
N SER A 138 -7.73 11.32 18.34
CA SER A 138 -8.76 12.37 18.46
C SER A 138 -8.57 13.55 17.49
N GLN A 139 -7.36 13.78 16.97
CA GLN A 139 -7.03 14.99 16.20
C GLN A 139 -7.67 14.94 14.80
N ALA A 140 -8.42 15.99 14.41
CA ALA A 140 -9.12 16.03 13.12
C ALA A 140 -8.19 16.32 11.93
N ASP A 141 -7.12 17.10 12.17
CA ASP A 141 -6.18 17.53 11.14
C ASP A 141 -4.78 16.96 11.43
N GLY A 142 -4.30 16.12 10.52
CA GLY A 142 -2.95 15.57 10.54
C GLY A 142 -1.89 16.55 10.06
N VAL A 143 -0.63 16.30 10.40
CA VAL A 143 0.50 17.06 9.86
C VAL A 143 0.90 16.45 8.52
N ALA A 144 0.83 17.22 7.44
CA ALA A 144 1.27 16.76 6.13
C ALA A 144 2.78 16.50 6.13
N LEU A 145 3.17 15.27 5.82
CA LEU A 145 4.56 14.83 5.79
C LEU A 145 5.13 14.83 4.37
N GLY A 146 4.27 14.66 3.36
CA GLY A 146 4.66 14.70 1.97
C GLY A 146 3.48 14.49 1.03
N GLN A 147 3.64 14.97 -0.20
CA GLN A 147 2.69 14.76 -1.30
C GLN A 147 3.45 14.14 -2.48
N PHE A 148 2.85 13.13 -3.09
CA PHE A 148 3.49 12.32 -4.12
C PHE A 148 2.48 11.95 -5.21
N THR A 149 3.01 11.45 -6.32
CA THR A 149 2.22 10.92 -7.44
C THR A 149 2.71 9.52 -7.78
N TYR A 150 1.81 8.54 -7.73
CA TYR A 150 2.08 7.19 -8.22
C TYR A 150 2.04 7.17 -9.75
N ASP A 151 3.14 6.75 -10.38
CA ASP A 151 3.29 6.77 -11.83
C ASP A 151 2.68 5.50 -12.47
N ASN A 152 1.59 5.65 -13.22
CA ASN A 152 0.98 4.56 -13.97
C ASN A 152 1.93 3.95 -15.03
N ALA A 153 2.91 4.71 -15.54
CA ALA A 153 3.88 4.19 -16.50
C ALA A 153 5.10 3.53 -15.84
N GLY A 154 5.28 3.70 -14.53
CA GLY A 154 6.42 3.20 -13.78
C GLY A 154 6.29 1.74 -13.34
N GLU A 155 7.19 1.35 -12.43
CA GLU A 155 7.18 0.02 -11.82
C GLU A 155 5.94 -0.20 -10.94
N ALA A 156 5.54 -1.47 -10.78
CA ALA A 156 4.40 -1.84 -9.96
C ALA A 156 4.55 -1.40 -8.49
N ILE A 157 5.78 -1.49 -7.96
CA ILE A 157 6.18 -1.10 -6.60
C ILE A 157 6.94 0.21 -6.67
N GLN A 158 6.42 1.26 -6.03
CA GLN A 158 7.04 2.58 -6.02
C GLN A 158 7.27 3.05 -4.58
N THR A 159 8.53 3.35 -4.27
CA THR A 159 8.94 3.87 -2.97
C THR A 159 9.17 5.38 -3.07
N PHE A 160 8.55 6.12 -2.17
CA PHE A 160 8.58 7.58 -2.12
C PHE A 160 9.27 8.00 -0.83
N HIS A 161 10.36 8.76 -0.97
CA HIS A 161 11.14 9.25 0.16
C HIS A 161 10.61 10.60 0.64
N LEU A 162 10.47 10.77 1.94
CA LEU A 162 10.06 12.04 2.53
C LEU A 162 11.26 13.01 2.57
N GLU A 163 11.01 14.29 2.34
CA GLU A 163 12.01 15.34 2.45
C GLU A 163 12.16 15.78 3.92
N GLY A 164 13.37 15.71 4.46
CA GLY A 164 13.71 16.19 5.81
C GLY A 164 13.99 15.07 6.82
N ASN A 165 15.07 15.22 7.58
CA ASN A 165 15.52 14.22 8.57
C ASN A 165 14.83 14.33 9.94
N ASP A 166 13.95 15.32 10.13
CA ASP A 166 13.41 15.70 11.45
C ASP A 166 11.88 15.59 11.53
N THR A 167 11.26 14.64 10.80
CA THR A 167 9.84 14.35 11.03
C THR A 167 9.65 13.92 12.48
N ALA A 168 8.66 14.50 13.16
CA ALA A 168 8.25 14.01 14.47
C ALA A 168 7.90 12.51 14.38
N PRO A 169 8.09 11.73 15.46
CA PRO A 169 7.77 10.32 15.42
C PRO A 169 6.25 10.09 15.52
N TYR A 170 5.70 9.34 14.56
CA TYR A 170 4.28 9.02 14.45
C TYR A 170 4.05 7.51 14.60
N GLN A 171 2.91 7.15 15.19
CA GLN A 171 2.40 5.78 15.18
C GLN A 171 1.13 5.66 14.32
N LEU A 172 0.43 6.77 14.09
CA LEU A 172 -0.73 6.82 13.23
C LEU A 172 -0.36 7.58 11.95
N VAL A 173 -0.62 6.96 10.81
CA VAL A 173 -0.33 7.52 9.48
C VAL A 173 -1.58 7.46 8.64
N GLU A 174 -1.97 8.59 8.05
CA GLU A 174 -3.04 8.66 7.08
C GLU A 174 -2.47 8.66 5.66
N LEU A 175 -2.93 7.71 4.85
CA LEU A 175 -2.79 7.77 3.40
C LEU A 175 -4.06 8.42 2.84
N ARG A 176 -3.92 9.59 2.22
CA ARG A 176 -5.02 10.32 1.59
C ARG A 176 -4.83 10.39 0.08
N ILE A 177 -5.71 9.72 -0.67
CA ILE A 177 -5.75 9.77 -2.12
C ILE A 177 -6.54 11.00 -2.58
N LEU A 178 -5.95 11.78 -3.48
CA LEU A 178 -6.51 12.99 -4.06
C LEU A 178 -7.12 12.75 -5.46
N SER A 179 -6.56 11.79 -6.21
CA SER A 179 -6.96 11.45 -7.56
C SER A 179 -6.60 10.01 -7.93
N ASN A 180 -7.18 9.50 -9.01
CA ASN A 180 -6.80 8.23 -9.65
C ASN A 180 -6.43 8.44 -11.12
N TRP A 181 -6.11 7.37 -11.84
CA TRP A 181 -5.71 7.41 -13.24
C TRP A 181 -6.88 7.39 -14.25
N GLY A 182 -8.10 7.72 -13.81
CA GLY A 182 -9.25 7.95 -14.68
C GLY A 182 -10.38 6.91 -14.60
N HIS A 183 -10.34 5.97 -13.65
CA HIS A 183 -11.47 5.08 -13.43
C HIS A 183 -12.66 5.88 -12.85
N PRO A 184 -13.87 5.82 -13.47
CA PRO A 184 -14.98 6.71 -13.10
C PRO A 184 -15.57 6.39 -11.72
N ASP A 185 -15.59 5.12 -11.33
CA ASP A 185 -16.39 4.67 -10.19
C ASP A 185 -15.63 4.47 -8.88
N TYR A 186 -14.38 4.02 -8.93
CA TYR A 186 -13.62 3.62 -7.75
C TYR A 186 -12.11 3.78 -7.94
N THR A 187 -11.39 3.69 -6.83
CA THR A 187 -9.93 3.60 -6.78
C THR A 187 -9.52 2.40 -5.96
N CYS A 188 -8.51 1.63 -6.40
CA CYS A 188 -8.04 0.44 -5.72
C CYS A 188 -6.61 0.58 -5.22
N ILE A 189 -6.38 0.26 -3.94
CA ILE A 189 -5.06 0.23 -3.32
C ILE A 189 -4.71 -1.23 -3.02
N TYR A 190 -3.60 -1.72 -3.56
CA TYR A 190 -3.18 -3.11 -3.34
C TYR A 190 -2.36 -3.27 -2.07
N ARG A 191 -1.26 -2.52 -1.93
CA ARG A 191 -0.43 -2.58 -0.73
C ARG A 191 0.18 -1.23 -0.41
N PHE A 192 0.14 -0.87 0.87
CA PHE A 192 0.73 0.34 1.42
C PHE A 192 1.70 -0.04 2.53
N ARG A 193 2.95 0.42 2.40
CA ARG A 193 4.03 0.14 3.35
C ARG A 193 4.58 1.43 3.90
N VAL A 194 5.01 1.41 5.16
CA VAL A 194 5.59 2.58 5.82
C VAL A 194 6.95 2.21 6.39
N HIS A 195 7.95 3.04 6.10
CA HIS A 195 9.35 2.81 6.44
C HIS A 195 9.87 3.97 7.29
N GLY A 196 10.79 3.67 8.20
CA GLY A 196 11.32 4.67 9.10
C GLY A 196 12.33 4.12 10.10
N LYS A 197 12.71 4.98 11.05
CA LYS A 197 13.54 4.62 12.20
C LYS A 197 12.67 4.60 13.46
N PRO A 198 12.72 3.55 14.30
CA PRO A 198 12.04 3.55 15.59
C PRO A 198 12.40 4.77 16.43
N ALA A 199 11.39 5.36 17.07
CA ALA A 199 11.65 6.36 18.11
C ALA A 199 12.24 5.65 19.33
N THR A 200 13.43 6.09 19.76
CA THR A 200 14.03 5.70 21.05
C THR A 200 13.30 6.33 22.22
#